data_AF-A0A7W6G099-F1
#
_entry.id   AF-A0A7W6G099-F1
#
_cell.length_a   1.000
_cell.length_b   1.000
_cell.length_c   1.000
_cell.angle_alpha   90.00
_cell.angle_beta   90.00
_cell.angle_gamma   90.00
#
_symmetry.space_group_name_H-M   'P 1'
#
loop_
_entity.id
_entity.type
_entity.pdbx_description
1 polymer ?
#
loop_
_entity_poly.entity_id
_entity_poly.type
_entity_poly.pdbx_seq_one_letter_code
_entity_poly.pdbx_strand_id
1 'polypeptide(L)'
;MRDGRIEFDWADGTYSFRLAWGQLAELQEKCDAGPYVVLQRLHSGSWRIEDITNIIRLGLIGAGLQPAAALKLVRAYVEDHPPMENLIPAQVILSASLMGAPEEKVGEDDAASQTESSLTNSQTES
;
A
#
# COMPACT_ATOMS: atom_id res chain seq x y z
N MET A 1 -0.85 -8.75 -14.70
CA MET A 1 -1.28 -9.37 -13.42
C MET A 1 -0.91 -8.40 -12.31
N ARG A 2 -1.85 -8.00 -11.44
CA ARG A 2 -1.54 -7.11 -10.30
C ARG A 2 -0.60 -7.86 -9.36
N ASP A 3 0.52 -7.26 -8.99
CA ASP A 3 1.57 -7.91 -8.18
C ASP A 3 1.46 -7.60 -6.68
N GLY A 4 0.35 -6.98 -6.28
CA GLY A 4 0.02 -6.62 -4.90
C GLY A 4 0.77 -5.40 -4.35
N ARG A 5 1.54 -4.68 -5.18
CA ARG A 5 2.22 -3.46 -4.75
C ARG A 5 1.22 -2.34 -4.49
N ILE A 6 1.43 -1.60 -3.40
CA ILE A 6 0.73 -0.36 -3.05
C ILE A 6 1.75 0.70 -2.64
N GLU A 7 1.38 1.96 -2.76
CA GLU A 7 2.20 3.09 -2.36
C GLU A 7 1.33 4.11 -1.62
N PHE A 8 1.81 4.61 -0.48
CA PHE A 8 1.14 5.64 0.31
C PHE A 8 2.11 6.34 1.26
N ASP A 9 1.69 7.49 1.79
CA ASP A 9 2.43 8.23 2.80
C ASP A 9 2.38 7.49 4.14
N TRP A 10 3.56 7.20 4.68
CA TRP A 10 3.73 6.49 5.94
C TRP A 10 5.04 6.92 6.59
N ALA A 11 5.01 7.07 7.92
CA ALA A 11 6.16 7.52 8.69
C ALA A 11 6.72 8.87 8.20
N ASP A 12 7.94 8.88 7.67
CA ASP A 12 8.69 10.06 7.23
C ASP A 12 8.71 10.27 5.71
N GLY A 13 7.86 9.55 4.96
CA GLY A 13 7.77 9.78 3.51
C GLY A 13 6.72 8.92 2.82
N THR A 14 6.83 8.86 1.49
CA THR A 14 6.03 7.98 0.67
C THR A 14 6.76 6.66 0.47
N TYR A 15 6.10 5.55 0.80
CA TYR A 15 6.70 4.22 0.72
C TYR A 15 5.84 3.28 -0.11
N SER A 16 6.52 2.50 -0.95
CA SER A 16 5.94 1.34 -1.61
C SER A 16 6.02 0.12 -0.69
N PHE A 17 4.96 -0.68 -0.67
CA PHE A 17 4.86 -1.94 0.06
C PHE A 17 4.39 -3.06 -0.85
N ARG A 18 4.96 -4.25 -0.67
CA ARG A 18 4.57 -5.46 -1.41
C ARG A 18 5.05 -6.71 -0.66
N LEU A 19 4.17 -7.67 -0.42
CA LEU A 19 4.59 -9.02 0.00
C LEU A 19 4.47 -9.98 -1.19
N ALA A 20 5.61 -10.24 -1.84
CA ALA A 20 5.68 -11.32 -2.83
C ALA A 20 5.64 -12.70 -2.15
N TRP A 21 5.61 -13.77 -2.94
CA TRP A 21 5.50 -15.14 -2.44
C TRP A 21 6.52 -15.46 -1.32
N GLY A 22 7.79 -15.07 -1.49
CA GLY A 22 8.82 -15.27 -0.48
C GLY A 22 8.54 -14.53 0.82
N GLN A 23 8.07 -13.29 0.76
CA GLN A 23 7.70 -12.50 1.95
C GLN A 23 6.45 -13.06 2.64
N LEU A 24 5.47 -13.58 1.89
CA LEU A 24 4.29 -14.24 2.47
C LEU A 24 4.66 -15.55 3.18
N ALA A 25 5.58 -16.33 2.60
CA ALA A 25 6.11 -17.52 3.25
C ALA A 25 6.90 -17.16 4.52
N GLU A 26 7.76 -16.14 4.46
CA GLU A 26 8.49 -15.66 5.65
C GLU A 26 7.55 -15.13 6.73
N LEU A 27 6.50 -14.39 6.35
CA LEU A 27 5.48 -13.92 7.28
C LEU A 27 4.80 -15.08 8.01
N GLN A 28 4.46 -16.14 7.29
CA GLN A 28 3.85 -17.34 7.89
C GLN A 28 4.75 -17.94 8.97
N GLU A 29 6.04 -18.12 8.68
CA GLU A 29 7.00 -18.68 9.64
C GLU A 29 7.16 -17.78 10.87
N LYS A 30 7.14 -16.46 10.69
CA LYS A 30 7.30 -15.50 11.80
C LYS A 30 6.06 -15.37 12.68
N CYS A 31 4.88 -15.54 12.12
CA CYS A 31 3.60 -15.38 12.83
C CYS A 31 2.99 -16.70 13.30
N ASP A 32 3.62 -17.84 12.96
CA ASP A 32 3.11 -19.19 13.19
C ASP A 32 1.64 -19.34 12.74
N ALA A 33 1.35 -18.79 11.55
CA ALA A 33 0.00 -18.74 10.99
C ALA A 33 0.02 -18.41 9.50
N GLY A 34 -0.88 -19.02 8.74
CA GLY A 34 -1.05 -18.70 7.32
C GLY A 34 -1.42 -17.22 7.11
N PRO A 35 -1.02 -16.59 6.00
CA PRO A 35 -1.22 -15.14 5.79
C PRO A 35 -2.67 -14.66 5.94
N TYR A 36 -3.65 -15.46 5.50
CA TYR A 36 -5.06 -15.09 5.67
C TYR A 36 -5.53 -15.16 7.13
N VAL A 37 -4.96 -16.07 7.93
CA VAL A 37 -5.21 -16.13 9.38
C VAL A 37 -4.64 -14.88 10.06
N VAL A 38 -3.45 -14.44 9.67
CA VAL A 38 -2.86 -13.18 10.15
C VAL A 38 -3.76 -12.01 9.79
N LEU A 39 -4.24 -11.94 8.53
CA LEU A 39 -5.17 -10.88 8.11
C LEU A 39 -6.47 -10.88 8.94
N GLN A 40 -7.03 -12.06 9.22
CA GLN A 40 -8.20 -12.17 10.08
C GLN A 40 -7.93 -11.64 11.49
N ARG A 41 -6.77 -11.97 12.09
CA ARG A 41 -6.38 -11.46 13.41
C ARG A 41 -6.31 -9.93 13.44
N LEU A 42 -5.78 -9.30 12.38
CA LEU A 42 -5.75 -7.84 12.26
C LEU A 42 -7.16 -7.24 12.27
N HIS A 43 -8.12 -7.87 11.59
CA HIS A 43 -9.51 -7.37 11.54
C HIS A 43 -10.31 -7.64 12.82
N SER A 44 -10.11 -8.80 13.46
CA SER A 44 -10.84 -9.17 14.68
C SER A 44 -10.26 -8.55 15.95
N GLY A 45 -9.10 -7.89 15.87
CA GLY A 45 -8.41 -7.34 17.03
C GLY A 45 -7.63 -8.38 17.85
N SER A 46 -7.50 -9.62 17.37
CA SER A 46 -6.75 -10.69 18.05
C SER A 46 -5.31 -10.80 17.53
N TRP A 47 -4.78 -9.70 17.00
CA TRP A 47 -3.44 -9.62 16.43
C TRP A 47 -2.38 -9.53 17.54
N ARG A 48 -1.18 -10.00 17.21
CA ARG A 48 0.02 -9.88 18.03
C ARG A 48 0.87 -8.73 17.51
N ILE A 49 1.73 -8.17 18.37
CA ILE A 49 2.67 -7.11 17.99
C ILE A 49 3.53 -7.54 16.80
N GLU A 50 3.97 -8.81 16.80
CA GLU A 50 4.75 -9.40 15.70
C GLU A 50 4.02 -9.42 14.36
N ASP A 51 2.68 -9.50 14.34
CA ASP A 51 1.91 -9.48 13.09
C ASP A 51 2.12 -8.13 12.38
N ILE A 52 1.93 -7.02 13.10
CA ILE A 52 2.07 -5.66 12.56
C ILE A 52 3.52 -5.39 12.12
N THR A 53 4.48 -5.64 13.01
CA THR A 53 5.90 -5.37 12.77
C THR A 53 6.43 -6.16 11.56
N ASN A 54 6.07 -7.44 11.43
CA ASN A 54 6.55 -8.27 10.33
C ASN A 54 5.89 -7.90 9.00
N ILE A 55 4.58 -7.60 8.96
CA ILE A 55 3.90 -7.19 7.73
C ILE A 55 4.54 -5.93 7.15
N ILE A 56 4.76 -4.90 7.97
CA ILE A 56 5.32 -3.63 7.51
C ILE A 56 6.77 -3.84 7.03
N ARG A 57 7.60 -4.52 7.84
CA ARG A 57 9.01 -4.77 7.49
C ARG A 57 9.16 -5.56 6.20
N LEU A 58 8.41 -6.67 6.07
CA LEU A 58 8.46 -7.53 4.90
C LEU A 58 7.84 -6.85 3.68
N GLY A 59 6.79 -6.03 3.87
CA GLY A 59 6.19 -5.22 2.82
C GLY A 59 7.19 -4.22 2.20
N LEU A 60 7.94 -3.49 3.03
CA LEU A 60 8.99 -2.59 2.56
C LEU A 60 10.09 -3.34 1.80
N ILE A 61 10.53 -4.48 2.32
CA ILE A 61 11.58 -5.31 1.69
C ILE A 61 11.12 -5.87 0.35
N GLY A 62 9.90 -6.42 0.28
CA GLY A 62 9.35 -6.96 -0.96
C GLY A 62 9.02 -5.90 -2.01
N ALA A 63 8.94 -4.62 -1.61
CA ALA A 63 8.91 -3.47 -2.50
C ALA A 63 10.29 -2.94 -2.91
N GLY A 64 11.39 -3.53 -2.43
CA GLY A 64 12.75 -3.20 -2.85
C GLY A 64 13.56 -2.35 -1.86
N LEU A 65 13.00 -2.00 -0.71
CA LEU A 65 13.77 -1.31 0.33
C LEU A 65 14.79 -2.24 0.96
N GLN A 66 16.02 -1.76 1.19
CA GLN A 66 17.08 -2.56 1.80
C GLN A 66 16.68 -3.05 3.21
N PRO A 67 16.95 -4.32 3.59
CA PRO A 67 16.51 -4.88 4.88
C PRO A 67 16.95 -4.08 6.11
N ALA A 68 18.15 -3.48 6.07
CA ALA A 68 18.66 -2.64 7.14
C ALA A 68 17.91 -1.30 7.23
N ALA A 69 17.50 -0.72 6.09
CA ALA A 69 16.70 0.50 6.07
C ALA A 69 15.27 0.23 6.56
N ALA A 70 14.65 -0.86 6.09
CA ALA A 70 13.34 -1.29 6.58
C ALA A 70 13.34 -1.54 8.10
N LEU A 71 14.39 -2.17 8.64
CA LEU A 71 14.53 -2.38 10.09
C LEU A 71 14.61 -1.05 10.86
N LYS A 72 15.32 -0.05 10.35
CA LYS A 72 15.42 1.26 10.99
C LYS A 72 14.07 1.97 11.05
N LEU A 73 13.33 1.99 9.94
CA LEU A 73 12.00 2.59 9.88
C LEU A 73 11.02 1.90 10.83
N VAL A 74 11.02 0.57 10.83
CA VAL A 74 10.12 -0.21 11.70
C VAL A 74 10.42 0.03 13.18
N ARG A 75 11.69 0.11 13.57
CA ARG A 75 12.05 0.48 14.95
C ARG A 75 11.52 1.87 15.31
N ALA A 76 11.84 2.85 14.47
CA ALA A 76 11.51 4.25 14.74
C ALA A 76 10.01 4.55 14.73
N TYR A 77 9.23 3.90 13.86
CA TYR A 77 7.84 4.28 13.60
C TYR A 77 6.82 3.19 13.91
N VAL A 78 7.26 2.00 14.33
CA VAL A 78 6.36 0.91 14.78
C VAL A 78 6.67 0.50 16.22
N GLU A 79 7.94 0.18 16.53
CA GLU A 79 8.31 -0.35 17.85
C GLU A 79 8.36 0.73 18.94
N ASP A 80 8.74 1.96 18.58
CA ASP A 80 8.79 3.11 19.49
C ASP A 80 7.44 3.87 19.60
N HIS A 81 6.38 3.36 18.97
CA HIS A 81 5.07 4.01 18.85
C HIS A 81 3.93 3.13 19.40
N PRO A 82 2.79 3.73 19.80
CA PRO A 82 1.58 2.98 20.15
C PRO A 82 1.17 1.99 19.03
N PRO A 83 0.94 0.69 19.34
CA PRO A 83 0.71 -0.34 18.30
C PRO A 83 -0.46 -0.07 17.35
N MET A 84 -1.49 0.64 17.82
CA MET A 84 -2.69 0.96 17.05
C MET A 84 -2.40 1.87 15.84
N GLU A 85 -1.34 2.68 15.87
CA GLU A 85 -0.99 3.60 14.77
C GLU A 85 -0.69 2.84 13.46
N ASN A 86 -0.17 1.61 13.59
CA ASN A 86 0.28 0.80 12.45
C ASN A 86 -0.67 -0.33 12.09
N LEU A 87 -1.81 -0.46 12.77
CA LEU A 87 -2.82 -1.48 12.47
C LEU A 87 -3.41 -1.31 11.07
N ILE A 88 -3.82 -0.08 10.72
CA ILE A 88 -4.42 0.21 9.40
C ILE A 88 -3.41 -0.01 8.26
N PRO A 89 -2.18 0.54 8.31
CA PRO A 89 -1.15 0.21 7.32
C PRO A 89 -0.96 -1.30 7.14
N ALA A 90 -0.83 -2.07 8.22
CA ALA A 90 -0.66 -3.51 8.14
C ALA A 90 -1.86 -4.22 7.46
N GLN A 91 -3.09 -3.81 7.77
CA GLN A 91 -4.30 -4.34 7.12
C GLN A 91 -4.31 -4.08 5.62
N VAL A 92 -3.99 -2.85 5.19
CA VAL A 92 -3.97 -2.46 3.78
C VAL A 92 -2.89 -3.23 3.03
N ILE A 93 -1.67 -3.30 3.57
CA ILE A 93 -0.52 -4.00 2.98
C ILE A 93 -0.81 -5.49 2.77
N LEU A 94 -1.30 -6.17 3.81
CA LEU A 94 -1.56 -7.62 3.72
C LEU A 94 -2.79 -7.92 2.84
N SER A 95 -3.82 -7.06 2.89
CA SER A 95 -4.99 -7.19 2.01
C SER A 95 -4.60 -7.09 0.54
N ALA A 96 -3.82 -6.07 0.17
CA ALA A 96 -3.37 -5.88 -1.20
C ALA A 96 -2.48 -7.04 -1.69
N SER A 97 -1.66 -7.61 -0.80
CA SER A 97 -0.79 -8.73 -1.12
C SER A 97 -1.56 -10.04 -1.38
N LEU A 98 -2.72 -10.23 -0.70
CA LEU A 98 -3.53 -11.45 -0.84
C LEU A 98 -4.62 -11.35 -1.92
N MET A 99 -5.19 -10.17 -2.11
CA MET A 99 -6.36 -9.95 -2.98
C MET A 99 -6.06 -9.09 -4.21
N GLY A 100 -4.85 -8.52 -4.29
CA GLY A 100 -4.48 -7.51 -5.29
C GLY A 100 -4.77 -6.09 -4.79
N ALA A 101 -4.08 -5.10 -5.37
CA ALA A 101 -4.29 -3.71 -5.04
C ALA A 101 -5.72 -3.25 -5.45
N PRO A 102 -6.37 -2.40 -4.64
CA PRO A 102 -7.62 -1.75 -5.03
C PRO A 102 -7.44 -1.02 -6.36
N GLU A 103 -8.51 -0.89 -7.14
CA GLU A 103 -8.46 -0.11 -8.38
C GLU A 103 -8.16 1.36 -8.08
N GLU A 104 -7.10 1.88 -8.69
CA GLU A 104 -6.99 3.31 -8.97
C GLU A 104 -8.21 3.69 -9.82
N LYS A 105 -8.98 4.70 -9.40
CA LYS A 105 -10.04 5.25 -10.26
C LYS A 105 -9.39 5.77 -11.53
N VAL A 106 -9.55 5.04 -12.63
CA VAL A 106 -9.17 5.51 -13.97
C VAL A 106 -10.20 6.56 -14.39
N GLY A 107 -9.80 7.84 -14.48
CA GLY A 107 -10.58 8.90 -15.12
C GLY A 107 -10.48 10.27 -14.45
N GLU A 108 -9.84 11.20 -15.15
CA GLU A 108 -9.70 12.63 -14.85
C GLU A 108 -11.06 13.34 -14.73
N ASP A 109 -11.31 14.03 -13.60
CA ASP A 109 -12.38 15.04 -13.51
C ASP A 109 -11.94 16.44 -14.02
N ASP A 110 -10.77 16.54 -14.67
CA ASP A 110 -10.12 17.83 -15.01
C ASP A 110 -9.99 18.12 -16.53
N ALA A 111 -10.96 17.69 -17.34
CA ALA A 111 -11.03 18.05 -18.76
C ALA A 111 -12.33 18.76 -19.18
N ALA A 112 -12.92 19.57 -18.29
CA ALA A 112 -14.06 20.45 -18.61
C ALA A 112 -13.70 21.94 -18.47
N SER A 113 -12.61 22.38 -19.10
CA SER A 113 -12.43 23.78 -19.50
C SER A 113 -11.32 23.93 -20.53
N GLN A 114 -11.60 23.50 -21.76
CA GLN A 114 -10.93 24.07 -22.93
C GLN A 114 -12.00 24.74 -23.80
N THR A 115 -12.28 26.00 -23.42
CA THR A 115 -12.39 27.15 -24.32
C THR A 115 -12.87 26.87 -25.76
N GLU A 116 -14.18 26.86 -25.98
CA GLU A 116 -14.75 27.18 -27.30
C GLU A 116 -14.60 28.69 -27.53
N SER A 117 -13.48 29.11 -28.12
CA SER A 117 -13.33 30.43 -28.75
C SER A 117 -12.41 30.31 -29.95
N SER A 118 -13.01 30.01 -31.11
CA SER A 118 -12.50 30.19 -32.49
C SER A 118 -13.31 29.26 -33.40
N LEU A 119 -13.97 29.61 -34.50
CA LEU A 119 -14.01 30.78 -35.38
C LEU A 119 -15.33 30.68 -36.18
N THR A 120 -16.10 31.75 -36.30
CA THR A 120 -17.05 31.91 -37.42
C THR A 120 -16.90 33.31 -38.00
N ASN A 121 -15.92 33.46 -38.90
CA ASN A 121 -15.85 34.60 -39.81
C ASN A 121 -16.02 34.10 -41.24
N SER A 122 -17.12 34.56 -41.85
CA SER A 122 -17.26 34.99 -43.24
C SER A 122 -17.20 33.94 -44.38
N GLN A 123 -18.35 33.72 -45.02
CA GLN A 123 -18.42 33.43 -46.45
C GLN A 123 -19.25 34.51 -47.14
N THR A 124 -18.65 35.12 -48.17
CA THR A 124 -19.19 36.18 -49.02
C THR A 124 -19.60 35.59 -50.38
N GLU A 125 -20.71 36.11 -50.92
CA GLU A 125 -21.13 36.24 -52.34
C GLU A 125 -20.89 35.10 -53.35
N SER A 126 -22.00 34.60 -53.93
CA SER A 126 -22.35 34.70 -55.37
C SER A 126 -23.81 34.30 -55.61
#